data_AF-A0A934IQ81-F1
#
_entry.id   AF-A0A934IQ81-F1
#
_cell.length_a   1.000
_cell.length_b   1.000
_cell.length_c   1.000
_cell.angle_alpha   90.00
_cell.angle_beta   90.00
_cell.angle_gamma   90.00
#
_symmetry.space_group_name_H-M   'P 1'
#
loop_
_entity.id
_entity.type
_entity.pdbx_description
1 polymer ?
#
loop_
_entity_poly.entity_id
_entity_poly.type
_entity_poly.pdbx_seq_one_letter_code
_entity_poly.pdbx_strand_id
1 'polypeptide(L)'
;MSVLTPEAWQAVALSLRVSVWATLVSLPVAILVALLLARGHFWGKSLLNGLVHLPLILPPVVTGYMLLILFGRRGPIGSVLAEVGIVFAFNWTGAALAAGVMAFPLMVRAIRLSIEAVDPRLEEAAGTLGASRIATFAVVTLPLIVPGILAGAILAFAKAMGEFGATITFVSNIPGRTQTLPSAIYAFLQVPGEEGAALSLVAVSVAISMGALIASEILAARIARRIGR
;
A
#
# COMPACT_ATOMS: atom_id res chain seq x y z
N MET A 1 -27.74 4.63 -21.91
CA MET A 1 -27.27 5.50 -20.83
C MET A 1 -25.83 5.11 -20.56
N SER A 2 -24.86 6.02 -20.73
CA SER A 2 -23.47 5.73 -20.36
C SER A 2 -23.44 5.35 -18.88
N VAL A 3 -23.05 4.12 -18.57
CA VAL A 3 -23.13 3.52 -17.23
C VAL A 3 -22.32 4.32 -16.19
N LEU A 4 -21.42 5.20 -16.63
CA LEU A 4 -20.61 6.07 -15.78
C LEU A 4 -20.42 7.44 -16.43
N THR A 5 -20.47 8.49 -15.63
CA THR A 5 -20.12 9.85 -16.05
C THR A 5 -18.59 9.95 -16.25
N PRO A 6 -18.09 10.96 -16.98
CA PRO A 6 -16.64 11.20 -17.11
C PRO A 6 -15.93 11.33 -15.75
N GLU A 7 -16.59 11.92 -14.76
CA GLU A 7 -16.07 12.11 -13.40
C GLU A 7 -15.91 10.78 -12.66
N ALA A 8 -16.86 9.86 -12.84
CA ALA A 8 -16.79 8.51 -12.29
C ALA A 8 -15.56 7.74 -12.81
N TRP A 9 -15.30 7.83 -14.11
CA TRP A 9 -14.11 7.20 -14.71
C TRP A 9 -12.80 7.84 -14.24
N GLN A 10 -12.78 9.15 -14.01
CA GLN A 10 -11.62 9.82 -13.43
C GLN A 10 -11.34 9.32 -12.01
N ALA A 11 -12.37 9.14 -11.17
CA ALA A 11 -12.21 8.61 -9.82
C ALA A 11 -11.68 7.15 -9.83
N VAL A 12 -12.15 6.33 -10.77
CA VAL A 12 -11.65 4.97 -11.00
C VAL A 12 -10.16 5.00 -11.38
N ALA A 13 -9.81 5.77 -12.42
CA ALA A 13 -8.44 5.86 -12.91
C ALA A 13 -7.48 6.40 -11.83
N LEU A 14 -7.94 7.39 -11.05
CA LEU A 14 -7.17 7.94 -9.94
C LEU A 14 -6.95 6.90 -8.85
N SER A 15 -7.96 6.09 -8.51
CA SER A 15 -7.85 5.06 -7.46
C SER A 15 -6.89 3.95 -7.84
N LEU A 16 -6.95 3.50 -9.10
CA LEU A 16 -5.99 2.54 -9.64
C LEU A 16 -4.58 3.11 -9.60
N ARG A 17 -4.39 4.35 -10.07
CA ARG A 17 -3.09 5.04 -10.01
C ARG A 17 -2.57 5.13 -8.58
N VAL A 18 -3.39 5.63 -7.66
CA VAL A 18 -3.04 5.78 -6.23
C VAL A 18 -2.63 4.44 -5.63
N SER A 19 -3.40 3.38 -5.88
CA SER A 19 -3.15 2.05 -5.30
C SER A 19 -1.91 1.37 -5.86
N VAL A 20 -1.68 1.47 -7.18
CA VAL A 20 -0.46 0.96 -7.81
C VAL A 20 0.77 1.67 -7.24
N TRP A 21 0.76 3.01 -7.22
CA TRP A 21 1.91 3.77 -6.72
C TRP A 21 2.13 3.60 -5.22
N ALA A 22 1.05 3.54 -4.43
CA ALA A 22 1.13 3.22 -3.00
C ALA A 22 1.84 1.89 -2.77
N THR A 23 1.44 0.83 -3.47
CA THR A 23 2.05 -0.50 -3.35
C THR A 23 3.49 -0.50 -3.84
N LEU A 24 3.76 0.00 -5.05
CA LEU A 24 5.11 -0.05 -5.65
C LEU A 24 6.15 0.73 -4.83
N VAL A 25 5.80 1.93 -4.35
CA VAL A 25 6.73 2.78 -3.59
C VAL A 25 6.95 2.22 -2.19
N SER A 26 5.91 1.65 -1.57
CA SER A 26 6.04 1.10 -0.21
C SER A 26 6.71 -0.28 -0.18
N LEU A 27 6.70 -1.04 -1.28
CA LEU A 27 7.20 -2.42 -1.33
C LEU A 27 8.68 -2.56 -0.96
N PRO A 28 9.64 -1.79 -1.50
CA PRO A 28 11.05 -1.88 -1.10
C PRO A 28 11.24 -1.59 0.39
N VAL A 29 10.54 -0.57 0.91
CA VAL A 29 10.59 -0.20 2.32
C VAL A 29 10.01 -1.32 3.19
N ALA A 30 8.93 -1.95 2.74
CA ALA A 30 8.30 -3.06 3.46
C ALA A 30 9.19 -4.30 3.49
N ILE A 31 9.89 -4.62 2.41
CA ILE A 31 10.88 -5.72 2.38
C ILE A 31 11.99 -5.46 3.38
N LEU A 32 12.55 -4.25 3.40
CA LEU A 32 13.61 -3.88 4.34
C LEU A 32 13.13 -3.96 5.80
N VAL A 33 11.96 -3.39 6.10
CA VAL A 33 11.38 -3.41 7.44
C VAL A 33 11.03 -4.84 7.87
N ALA A 34 10.46 -5.65 6.97
CA ALA A 34 10.16 -7.05 7.24
C ALA A 34 11.44 -7.85 7.51
N LEU A 35 12.52 -7.61 6.76
CA LEU A 35 13.82 -8.25 6.99
C LEU A 35 14.42 -7.86 8.35
N LEU A 36 14.38 -6.57 8.70
CA LEU A 36 14.84 -6.08 10.01
C LEU A 36 14.01 -6.69 11.15
N LEU A 37 12.69 -6.81 10.99
CA LEU A 37 11.82 -7.41 12.00
C LEU A 37 11.97 -8.93 12.08
N ALA A 38 12.21 -9.63 10.97
CA ALA A 38 12.37 -11.08 10.96
C ALA A 38 13.75 -11.52 11.47
N ARG A 39 14.83 -10.88 11.01
CA ARG A 39 16.22 -11.31 11.27
C ARG A 39 16.99 -10.41 12.24
N GLY A 40 16.57 -9.17 12.43
CA GLY A 40 17.27 -8.21 13.27
C GLY A 40 17.14 -8.50 14.77
N HIS A 41 18.23 -8.29 15.50
CA HIS A 41 18.32 -8.36 16.96
C HIS A 41 18.81 -7.01 17.49
N PHE A 42 17.89 -6.10 17.80
CA PHE A 42 18.22 -4.75 18.29
C PHE A 42 17.16 -4.26 19.29
N TRP A 43 17.57 -3.41 20.21
CA TRP A 43 16.75 -2.91 21.34
C TRP A 43 15.44 -2.23 20.91
N GLY A 44 15.45 -1.48 19.80
CA GLY A 44 14.28 -0.77 19.27
C GLY A 44 13.29 -1.62 18.45
N LYS A 45 13.45 -2.95 18.38
CA LYS A 45 12.65 -3.83 17.52
C LYS A 45 11.16 -3.79 17.85
N SER A 46 10.80 -3.78 19.13
CA SER A 46 9.40 -3.71 19.57
C SER A 46 8.76 -2.37 19.21
N LEU A 47 9.51 -1.27 19.34
CA LEU A 47 9.04 0.06 18.94
C LEU A 47 8.80 0.11 17.43
N LEU A 48 9.76 -0.37 16.62
CA LEU A 48 9.58 -0.46 15.17
C LEU A 48 8.34 -1.29 14.81
N ASN A 49 8.17 -2.45 15.44
CA ASN A 49 7.00 -3.29 15.21
C ASN A 49 5.69 -2.56 15.56
N GLY A 50 5.66 -1.82 16.67
CA GLY A 50 4.53 -0.98 17.07
C GLY A 50 4.24 0.13 16.06
N LEU A 51 5.26 0.88 15.63
CA LEU A 51 5.12 1.95 14.64
C LEU A 51 4.61 1.44 13.29
N VAL A 52 5.11 0.28 12.83
CA VAL A 52 4.65 -0.36 11.59
C VAL A 52 3.17 -0.72 11.67
N HIS A 53 2.68 -1.22 12.81
CA HIS A 53 1.29 -1.66 12.96
C HIS A 53 0.34 -0.54 13.43
N LEU A 54 0.88 0.61 13.81
CA LEU A 54 0.12 1.75 14.31
C LEU A 54 -1.05 2.16 13.39
N PRO A 55 -0.90 2.19 12.04
CA PRO A 55 -2.01 2.55 11.15
C PRO A 55 -3.20 1.58 11.18
N LEU A 56 -3.01 0.32 11.60
CA LEU A 56 -4.12 -0.64 11.77
C LEU A 56 -4.88 -0.44 13.08
N ILE A 57 -4.25 0.18 14.07
CA ILE A 57 -4.80 0.37 15.41
C ILE A 57 -5.51 1.72 15.51
N LEU A 58 -4.95 2.75 14.87
CA LEU A 58 -5.51 4.09 14.88
C LEU A 58 -6.73 4.21 13.97
N PRO A 59 -7.74 5.02 14.34
CA PRO A 59 -8.79 5.42 13.41
C PRO A 59 -8.15 6.08 12.16
N PRO A 60 -8.62 5.77 10.93
CA PRO A 60 -8.01 6.30 9.71
C PRO A 60 -7.92 7.83 9.67
N VAL A 61 -8.91 8.52 10.24
CA VAL A 61 -8.93 9.99 10.37
C VAL A 61 -7.74 10.50 11.20
N VAL A 62 -7.39 9.81 12.28
CA VAL A 62 -6.22 10.17 13.12
C VAL A 62 -4.94 10.03 12.31
N THR A 63 -4.78 8.92 11.58
CA THR A 63 -3.63 8.70 10.69
C THR A 63 -3.56 9.79 9.62
N GLY A 64 -4.67 10.12 8.96
CA GLY A 64 -4.75 11.19 7.96
C GLY A 64 -4.38 12.57 8.53
N TYR A 65 -4.83 12.87 9.74
CA TYR A 65 -4.46 14.12 10.43
C TYR A 65 -2.98 14.18 10.79
N MET A 66 -2.40 13.08 11.29
CA MET A 66 -0.96 12.99 11.52
C MET A 66 -0.16 13.20 10.24
N LEU A 67 -0.60 12.60 9.12
CA LEU A 67 0.02 12.83 7.81
C LEU A 67 -0.09 14.28 7.38
N LEU A 68 -1.22 14.96 7.63
CA LEU A 68 -1.37 16.38 7.34
C LEU A 68 -0.40 17.26 8.14
N ILE A 69 -0.23 17.00 9.44
CA ILE A 69 0.71 17.74 10.28
C ILE A 69 2.15 17.52 9.80
N LEU A 70 2.51 16.28 9.44
CA LEU A 70 3.88 15.91 9.08
C LEU A 70 4.25 16.33 7.64
N PHE A 71 3.40 15.98 6.67
CA PHE A 71 3.63 16.12 5.22
C PHE A 71 2.86 17.27 4.59
N GLY A 72 2.06 18.02 5.36
CA GLY A 72 1.50 19.29 4.93
C GLY A 72 2.61 20.29 4.55
N ARG A 73 2.29 21.29 3.72
CA ARG A 73 3.28 22.23 3.17
C ARG A 73 4.11 22.98 4.23
N ARG A 74 3.57 23.15 5.44
CA ARG A 74 4.26 23.77 6.60
C ARG A 74 4.69 22.76 7.66
N GLY A 75 4.48 21.47 7.42
CA GLY A 75 4.87 20.39 8.31
C GLY A 75 6.38 20.19 8.34
N PRO A 76 6.93 19.53 9.37
CA PRO A 76 8.37 19.33 9.51
C PRO A 76 8.98 18.55 8.34
N ILE A 77 8.24 17.60 7.75
CA ILE A 77 8.70 16.84 6.58
C ILE A 77 8.28 17.54 5.29
N GLY A 78 7.03 18.02 5.23
CA GLY A 78 6.50 18.64 4.01
C GLY A 78 7.17 19.97 3.64
N SER A 79 7.69 20.73 4.61
CA SER A 79 8.44 21.97 4.35
C SER A 79 9.76 21.69 3.63
N VAL A 80 10.55 20.73 4.13
CA VAL A 80 11.81 20.30 3.51
C VAL A 80 11.58 19.75 2.10
N LEU A 81 10.54 18.92 1.92
CA LEU A 81 10.19 18.38 0.61
C LEU A 81 9.71 19.45 -0.37
N ALA A 82 9.06 20.52 0.12
CA ALA A 82 8.62 21.62 -0.72
C ALA A 82 9.79 22.40 -1.33
N GLU A 83 10.96 22.44 -0.69
CA GLU A 83 12.17 23.08 -1.23
C GLU A 83 12.66 22.40 -2.51
N VAL A 84 12.45 21.09 -2.62
CA VAL A 84 12.77 20.29 -3.82
C VAL A 84 11.56 20.09 -4.74
N GLY A 85 10.48 20.85 -4.53
CA GLY A 85 9.29 20.86 -5.38
C GLY A 85 8.29 19.72 -5.13
N ILE A 86 8.45 18.93 -4.06
CA ILE A 86 7.55 17.82 -3.72
C ILE A 86 6.50 18.30 -2.71
N VAL A 87 5.22 18.28 -3.12
CA VAL A 87 4.09 18.63 -2.25
C VAL A 87 3.03 17.54 -2.30
N PHE A 88 2.73 16.96 -1.13
CA PHE A 88 1.74 15.88 -0.98
C PHE A 88 0.33 16.38 -0.69
N ALA A 89 0.20 17.41 0.16
CA ALA A 89 -1.11 17.95 0.53
C ALA A 89 -1.90 18.41 -0.70
N PHE A 90 -3.18 18.04 -0.74
CA PHE A 90 -4.12 18.34 -1.84
C PHE A 90 -3.69 17.81 -3.22
N ASN A 91 -2.84 16.78 -3.26
CA ASN A 91 -2.33 16.16 -4.48
C ASN A 91 -2.53 14.63 -4.47
N TRP A 92 -2.63 14.01 -5.64
CA TRP A 92 -2.82 12.57 -5.77
C TRP A 92 -1.66 11.77 -5.16
N THR A 93 -0.45 12.34 -5.16
CA THR A 93 0.73 11.75 -4.51
C THR A 93 0.53 11.64 -3.00
N GLY A 94 -0.17 12.58 -2.37
CA GLY A 94 -0.54 12.51 -0.96
C GLY A 94 -1.61 11.45 -0.70
N ALA A 95 -2.54 11.26 -1.63
CA ALA A 95 -3.47 10.12 -1.57
C ALA A 95 -2.72 8.78 -1.66
N ALA A 96 -1.72 8.67 -2.54
CA ALA A 96 -0.85 7.49 -2.63
C ALA A 96 -0.03 7.26 -1.35
N LEU A 97 0.46 8.32 -0.72
CA LEU A 97 1.15 8.24 0.57
C LEU A 97 0.21 7.73 1.67
N ALA A 98 -0.99 8.31 1.81
CA ALA A 98 -1.97 7.89 2.81
C ALA A 98 -2.40 6.43 2.61
N ALA A 99 -2.75 6.07 1.37
CA ALA A 99 -3.11 4.71 1.02
C ALA A 99 -1.95 3.72 1.30
N GLY A 100 -0.72 4.12 0.97
CA GLY A 100 0.50 3.36 1.24
C GLY A 100 0.72 3.12 2.73
N VAL A 101 0.59 4.16 3.56
CA VAL A 101 0.73 4.06 5.03
C VAL A 101 -0.33 3.14 5.63
N MET A 102 -1.58 3.21 5.15
CA MET A 102 -2.66 2.33 5.62
C MET A 102 -2.52 0.88 5.15
N ALA A 103 -1.89 0.66 3.99
CA ALA A 103 -1.63 -0.65 3.40
C ALA A 103 -0.34 -1.32 3.92
N PHE A 104 0.64 -0.51 4.33
CA PHE A 104 1.97 -0.93 4.77
C PHE A 104 1.99 -2.06 5.80
N PRO A 105 1.15 -2.04 6.85
CA PRO A 105 1.25 -3.05 7.91
C PRO A 105 0.89 -4.44 7.42
N LEU A 106 -0.10 -4.55 6.52
CA LEU A 106 -0.52 -5.81 5.92
C LEU A 106 0.58 -6.40 5.03
N MET A 107 1.24 -5.53 4.25
CA MET A 107 2.35 -5.92 3.39
C MET A 107 3.56 -6.40 4.18
N VAL A 108 3.98 -5.62 5.19
CA VAL A 108 5.11 -6.00 6.06
C VAL A 108 4.84 -7.33 6.75
N ARG A 109 3.62 -7.54 7.26
CA ARG A 109 3.26 -8.79 7.94
C ARG A 109 3.37 -10.00 7.01
N ALA A 110 2.83 -9.92 5.79
CA ALA A 110 2.90 -11.01 4.82
C ALA A 110 4.36 -11.34 4.42
N ILE A 111 5.16 -10.31 4.13
CA ILE A 111 6.57 -10.49 3.77
C ILE A 111 7.36 -11.08 4.94
N ARG A 112 7.14 -10.56 6.15
CA ARG A 112 7.82 -11.01 7.36
C ARG A 112 7.56 -12.49 7.65
N LEU A 113 6.31 -12.94 7.57
CA LEU A 113 5.95 -14.34 7.75
C LEU A 113 6.67 -15.24 6.74
N SER A 114 6.81 -14.78 5.49
CA SER A 114 7.53 -15.53 4.46
C SER A 114 9.03 -15.60 4.74
N ILE A 115 9.65 -14.54 5.27
CA ILE A 115 11.06 -14.55 5.70
C ILE A 115 11.25 -15.50 6.89
N GLU A 116 10.35 -15.45 7.87
CA GLU A 116 10.38 -16.33 9.05
C GLU A 116 10.20 -17.81 8.69
N ALA A 117 9.53 -18.11 7.57
CA ALA A 117 9.36 -19.47 7.06
C ALA A 117 10.58 -20.04 6.32
N VAL A 118 11.56 -19.21 5.93
CA VAL A 118 12.82 -19.68 5.31
C VAL A 118 13.69 -20.33 6.38
N ASP A 119 14.12 -21.58 6.13
CA ASP A 119 15.04 -22.30 7.03
C ASP A 119 16.37 -21.53 7.15
N PRO A 120 16.76 -21.08 8.36
CA PRO A 120 18.02 -20.38 8.59
C PRO A 120 19.25 -21.16 8.12
N ARG A 121 19.19 -22.50 8.09
CA ARG A 121 20.30 -23.36 7.64
C ARG A 121 20.69 -23.12 6.19
N LEU A 122 19.75 -22.70 5.33
CA LEU A 122 20.05 -22.34 3.94
C LEU A 122 20.91 -21.07 3.87
N GLU A 123 20.62 -20.10 4.74
CA GLU A 123 21.39 -18.85 4.82
C GLU A 123 22.78 -19.09 5.44
N GLU A 124 22.86 -19.96 6.45
CA GLU A 124 24.12 -20.39 7.08
C GLU A 124 25.02 -21.16 6.09
N ALA A 125 24.46 -22.09 5.31
CA ALA A 125 25.20 -22.85 4.30
C ALA A 125 25.76 -21.94 3.19
N ALA A 126 25.02 -20.91 2.77
CA ALA A 126 25.55 -19.92 1.84
C ALA A 126 26.74 -19.15 2.46
N GLY A 127 26.66 -18.84 3.76
CA GLY A 127 27.76 -18.19 4.49
C GLY A 127 29.02 -19.05 4.58
N THR A 128 28.90 -20.37 4.77
CA THR A 128 30.07 -21.28 4.79
C THR A 128 30.73 -21.43 3.43
N LEU A 129 29.97 -21.24 2.34
CA LEU A 129 30.47 -21.16 0.96
C LEU A 129 31.07 -19.78 0.61
N GLY A 130 31.17 -18.86 1.57
CA GLY A 130 31.78 -17.54 1.40
C GLY A 130 30.84 -16.46 0.86
N ALA A 131 29.54 -16.72 0.78
CA ALA A 131 28.59 -15.69 0.35
C ALA A 131 28.48 -14.58 1.41
N SER A 132 28.56 -13.32 0.95
CA SER A 132 28.28 -12.16 1.81
C SER A 132 26.79 -12.11 2.17
N ARG A 133 26.41 -11.41 3.25
CA ARG A 133 25.00 -11.28 3.66
C ARG A 133 24.09 -10.76 2.55
N ILE A 134 24.60 -9.86 1.71
CA ILE A 134 23.85 -9.31 0.57
C ILE A 134 23.69 -10.38 -0.52
N ALA A 135 24.72 -11.17 -0.79
CA ALA A 135 24.64 -12.28 -1.73
C ALA A 135 23.69 -13.38 -1.23
N THR A 136 23.77 -13.76 0.05
CA THR A 136 22.83 -14.70 0.69
C THR A 136 21.39 -14.20 0.57
N PHE A 137 21.14 -12.92 0.85
CA PHE A 137 19.82 -12.35 0.68
C PHE A 137 19.37 -12.41 -0.79
N ALA A 138 20.19 -11.98 -1.75
CA ALA A 138 19.80 -11.90 -3.15
C ALA A 138 19.59 -13.27 -3.80
N VAL A 139 20.38 -14.27 -3.42
CA VAL A 139 20.42 -15.59 -4.09
C VAL A 139 19.62 -16.65 -3.34
N VAL A 140 19.52 -16.55 -2.01
CA VAL A 140 18.82 -17.56 -1.18
C VAL A 140 17.51 -17.01 -0.65
N THR A 141 17.56 -15.97 0.19
CA THR A 141 16.35 -15.50 0.88
C THR A 141 15.34 -14.89 -0.09
N LEU A 142 15.76 -13.99 -0.97
CA LEU A 142 14.87 -13.22 -1.84
C LEU A 142 14.03 -14.13 -2.77
N PRO A 143 14.60 -15.12 -3.50
CA PRO A 143 13.81 -16.05 -4.31
C PRO A 143 12.80 -16.85 -3.48
N LEU A 144 13.18 -17.30 -2.29
CA LEU A 144 12.31 -18.10 -1.41
C LEU A 144 11.15 -17.29 -0.83
N ILE A 145 11.31 -15.98 -0.64
CA ILE A 145 10.26 -15.11 -0.10
C ILE A 145 9.40 -14.43 -1.17
N VAL A 146 9.67 -14.62 -2.47
CA VAL A 146 8.87 -14.04 -3.55
C VAL A 146 7.37 -14.31 -3.39
N PRO A 147 6.90 -15.53 -3.03
CA PRO A 147 5.47 -15.77 -2.79
C PRO A 147 4.89 -14.85 -1.71
N GLY A 148 5.64 -14.60 -0.62
CA GLY A 148 5.25 -13.66 0.44
C GLY A 148 5.27 -12.20 0.01
N ILE A 149 6.24 -11.80 -0.82
CA ILE A 149 6.31 -10.46 -1.43
C ILE A 149 5.08 -10.21 -2.30
N LEU A 150 4.70 -11.20 -3.13
CA LEU A 150 3.53 -11.10 -3.98
C LEU A 150 2.24 -11.04 -3.14
N ALA A 151 2.08 -11.92 -2.16
CA ALA A 151 0.94 -11.88 -1.25
C ALA A 151 0.83 -10.53 -0.52
N GLY A 152 1.95 -10.00 -0.02
CA GLY A 152 2.01 -8.68 0.62
C GLY A 152 1.62 -7.54 -0.32
N ALA A 153 2.12 -7.54 -1.56
CA ALA A 153 1.77 -6.53 -2.57
C ALA A 153 0.29 -6.57 -2.94
N ILE A 154 -0.31 -7.75 -3.02
CA ILE A 154 -1.75 -7.94 -3.30
C ILE A 154 -2.60 -7.37 -2.17
N LEU A 155 -2.27 -7.72 -0.93
CA LEU A 155 -2.97 -7.22 0.24
C LEU A 155 -2.84 -5.69 0.34
N ALA A 156 -1.65 -5.15 0.05
CA ALA A 156 -1.40 -3.73 0.04
C ALA A 156 -2.26 -3.01 -1.01
N PHE A 157 -2.28 -3.54 -2.24
CA PHE A 157 -3.05 -2.99 -3.34
C PHE A 157 -4.56 -3.02 -3.02
N ALA A 158 -5.07 -4.15 -2.54
CA ALA A 158 -6.48 -4.29 -2.16
C ALA A 158 -6.86 -3.30 -1.04
N LYS A 159 -6.00 -3.14 -0.03
CA LYS A 159 -6.23 -2.19 1.07
C LYS A 159 -6.15 -0.73 0.61
N ALA A 160 -5.27 -0.41 -0.33
CA ALA A 160 -5.11 0.93 -0.91
C ALA A 160 -6.30 1.32 -1.79
N MET A 161 -6.84 0.39 -2.58
CA MET A 161 -8.02 0.61 -3.44
C MET A 161 -9.24 1.06 -2.67
N GLY A 162 -9.43 0.52 -1.47
CA GLY A 162 -10.53 0.86 -0.57
C GLY A 162 -10.23 1.98 0.42
N GLU A 163 -9.07 2.66 0.35
CA GLU A 163 -8.72 3.63 1.38
C GLU A 163 -9.44 4.98 1.20
N PHE A 164 -10.12 5.38 2.28
CA PHE A 164 -10.96 6.58 2.33
C PHE A 164 -10.55 7.52 3.46
N GLY A 165 -10.58 7.05 4.71
CA GLY A 165 -10.57 7.94 5.88
C GLY A 165 -9.26 8.70 6.07
N ALA A 166 -8.10 8.06 5.88
CA ALA A 166 -6.82 8.76 5.94
C ALA A 166 -6.65 9.71 4.75
N THR A 167 -7.06 9.27 3.56
CA THR A 167 -6.95 10.03 2.31
C THR A 167 -7.77 11.33 2.36
N ILE A 168 -9.07 11.25 2.68
CA ILE A 168 -9.94 12.45 2.69
C ILE A 168 -9.48 13.46 3.75
N THR A 169 -9.00 12.99 4.90
CA THR A 169 -8.50 13.87 5.98
C THR A 169 -7.19 14.57 5.58
N PHE A 170 -6.30 13.88 4.87
CA PHE A 170 -4.99 14.43 4.50
C PHE A 170 -5.03 15.31 3.25
N VAL A 171 -5.72 14.88 2.19
CA VAL A 171 -5.66 15.55 0.89
C VAL A 171 -6.99 16.12 0.39
N SER A 172 -8.07 16.03 1.20
CA SER A 172 -9.42 16.46 0.82
C SER A 172 -9.99 15.69 -0.38
N ASN A 173 -11.23 16.02 -0.75
CA ASN A 173 -11.97 15.43 -1.87
C ASN A 173 -12.06 16.42 -3.05
N ILE A 174 -11.04 16.44 -3.91
CA ILE A 174 -10.94 17.36 -5.05
C ILE A 174 -11.11 16.56 -6.36
N PRO A 175 -12.19 16.77 -7.14
CA PRO A 175 -12.39 16.11 -8.43
C PRO A 175 -11.19 16.24 -9.37
N GLY A 176 -10.82 15.16 -10.05
CA GLY A 176 -9.68 15.10 -10.96
C GLY A 176 -8.28 15.21 -10.30
N ARG A 177 -8.20 15.39 -8.97
CA ARG A 177 -6.94 15.59 -8.23
C ARG A 177 -6.75 14.58 -7.10
N THR A 178 -7.72 14.46 -6.20
CA THR A 178 -7.63 13.62 -4.98
C THR A 178 -8.90 12.80 -4.73
N GLN A 179 -9.95 13.01 -5.51
CA GLN A 179 -11.20 12.27 -5.42
C GLN A 179 -11.04 10.82 -5.88
N THR A 180 -10.70 9.94 -4.95
CA THR A 180 -10.69 8.49 -5.15
C THR A 180 -12.11 7.94 -5.25
N LEU A 181 -12.24 6.70 -5.69
CA LEU A 181 -13.49 5.99 -5.90
C LEU A 181 -14.31 5.91 -4.59
N PRO A 182 -13.73 5.59 -3.41
CA PRO A 182 -14.45 5.71 -2.15
C PRO A 182 -14.94 7.14 -1.86
N SER A 183 -14.14 8.15 -2.17
CA SER A 183 -14.50 9.56 -1.95
C SER A 183 -15.62 10.03 -2.88
N ALA A 184 -15.64 9.53 -4.13
CA ALA A 184 -16.71 9.77 -5.09
C ALA A 184 -18.02 9.11 -4.63
N ILE A 185 -17.98 7.83 -4.24
CA ILE A 185 -19.15 7.13 -3.69
C ILE A 185 -19.71 7.89 -2.48
N TYR A 186 -18.84 8.29 -1.55
CA TYR A 186 -19.24 9.06 -0.37
C TYR A 186 -19.89 10.40 -0.75
N ALA A 187 -19.36 11.11 -1.75
CA ALA A 187 -19.93 12.38 -2.21
C ALA A 187 -21.33 12.19 -2.82
N PHE A 188 -21.55 11.17 -3.66
CA PHE A 188 -22.87 10.90 -4.26
C PHE A 188 -23.91 10.49 -3.21
N LEU A 189 -23.50 9.76 -2.17
CA LEU A 189 -24.40 9.41 -1.05
C LEU A 189 -24.87 10.63 -0.23
N GLN A 190 -24.17 11.75 -0.31
CA GLN A 190 -24.55 13.00 0.38
C GLN A 190 -25.52 13.86 -0.45
N VAL A 191 -25.75 13.53 -1.72
CA VAL A 191 -26.64 14.29 -2.59
C VAL A 191 -28.01 13.59 -2.65
N PRO A 192 -29.10 14.22 -2.16
CA PRO A 192 -30.43 13.65 -2.23
C PRO A 192 -30.82 13.32 -3.68
N GLY A 193 -31.28 12.08 -3.93
CA GLY A 193 -31.72 11.63 -5.26
C GLY A 193 -30.62 11.03 -6.16
N GLU A 194 -29.36 11.01 -5.73
CA GLU A 194 -28.22 10.46 -6.51
C GLU A 194 -27.82 9.02 -6.12
N GLU A 195 -28.71 8.30 -5.41
CA GLU A 195 -28.47 6.93 -4.94
C GLU A 195 -28.16 5.95 -6.09
N GLY A 196 -28.77 6.16 -7.26
CA GLY A 196 -28.52 5.36 -8.46
C GLY A 196 -27.11 5.53 -9.02
N ALA A 197 -26.55 6.74 -8.96
CA ALA A 197 -25.16 7.00 -9.33
C ALA A 197 -24.18 6.38 -8.33
N ALA A 198 -24.47 6.51 -7.03
CA ALA A 198 -23.71 5.86 -5.97
C ALA A 198 -23.69 4.33 -6.13
N LEU A 199 -24.85 3.71 -6.38
CA LEU A 199 -24.96 2.26 -6.59
C LEU A 199 -24.15 1.79 -7.81
N SER A 200 -24.18 2.55 -8.90
CA SER A 200 -23.43 2.25 -10.13
C SER A 200 -21.92 2.29 -9.88
N LEU A 201 -21.44 3.30 -9.13
CA LEU A 201 -20.04 3.39 -8.71
C LEU A 201 -19.63 2.27 -7.76
N VAL A 202 -20.50 1.87 -6.83
CA VAL A 202 -20.27 0.72 -5.95
C VAL A 202 -20.11 -0.55 -6.76
N ALA A 203 -21.01 -0.83 -7.71
CA ALA A 203 -20.94 -2.01 -8.57
C ALA A 203 -19.62 -2.05 -9.36
N VAL A 204 -19.20 -0.91 -9.91
CA VAL A 204 -17.91 -0.76 -10.62
C VAL A 204 -16.73 -0.95 -9.69
N SER A 205 -16.77 -0.36 -8.48
CA SER A 205 -15.74 -0.56 -7.45
C SER A 205 -15.59 -2.02 -7.07
N VAL A 206 -16.70 -2.74 -6.88
CA VAL A 206 -16.69 -4.18 -6.59
C VAL A 206 -16.10 -4.96 -7.75
N ALA A 207 -16.56 -4.71 -8.99
CA ALA A 207 -16.06 -5.40 -10.17
C ALA A 207 -14.55 -5.20 -10.38
N ILE A 208 -14.06 -3.97 -10.21
CA ILE A 208 -12.63 -3.64 -10.37
C ILE A 208 -11.80 -4.25 -9.25
N SER A 209 -12.23 -4.13 -7.99
CA SER A 209 -11.50 -4.71 -6.85
C SER A 209 -11.44 -6.23 -6.93
N MET A 210 -12.55 -6.88 -7.27
CA MET A 210 -12.60 -8.34 -7.49
C MET A 210 -11.72 -8.75 -8.67
N GLY A 211 -11.83 -8.05 -9.81
CA GLY A 211 -11.03 -8.33 -11.00
C GLY A 211 -9.53 -8.16 -10.75
N ALA A 212 -9.14 -7.10 -10.04
CA ALA A 212 -7.74 -6.86 -9.69
C ALA A 212 -7.21 -7.87 -8.67
N LEU A 213 -8.02 -8.28 -7.68
CA LEU A 213 -7.66 -9.33 -6.73
C LEU A 213 -7.43 -10.66 -7.45
N ILE A 214 -8.38 -11.10 -8.28
CA ILE A 214 -8.29 -12.34 -9.06
C ILE A 214 -7.10 -12.31 -10.00
N ALA A 215 -6.90 -11.21 -10.74
CA ALA A 215 -5.77 -11.06 -11.64
C ALA A 215 -4.43 -11.18 -10.89
N SER A 216 -4.35 -10.58 -9.70
CA SER A 216 -3.14 -10.64 -8.89
C SER A 216 -2.89 -12.02 -8.29
N GLU A 217 -3.93 -12.73 -7.84
CA GLU A 217 -3.83 -14.13 -7.40
C GLU A 217 -3.37 -15.06 -8.53
N ILE A 218 -3.94 -14.91 -9.74
CA ILE A 218 -3.53 -15.68 -10.92
C ILE A 218 -2.07 -15.41 -11.26
N LEU A 219 -1.65 -14.14 -11.26
CA LEU A 219 -0.27 -13.75 -11.52
C LEU A 219 0.68 -14.33 -10.46
N ALA A 220 0.31 -14.23 -9.18
CA ALA A 220 1.10 -14.79 -8.09
C ALA A 220 1.24 -16.31 -8.20
N ALA A 221 0.15 -17.02 -8.47
CA ALA A 221 0.15 -18.48 -8.67
C ALA A 221 0.98 -18.90 -9.90
N ARG A 222 1.05 -18.07 -10.94
CA ARG A 222 1.92 -18.32 -12.12
C ARG A 222 3.40 -18.10 -11.79
N ILE A 223 3.73 -17.06 -11.04
CA ILE A 223 5.11 -16.76 -10.64
C ILE A 223 5.63 -17.83 -9.66
N ALA A 224 4.84 -18.19 -8.64
CA ALA A 224 5.21 -19.23 -7.69
C ALA A 224 5.50 -20.57 -8.37
N ARG A 225 4.69 -20.97 -9.36
CA ARG A 225 4.92 -22.19 -10.17
C ARG A 225 6.17 -22.14 -11.04
N ARG A 226 6.65 -20.94 -11.41
CA ARG A 226 7.91 -20.77 -12.16
C ARG A 226 9.14 -20.81 -11.27
N ILE A 227 9.01 -20.38 -10.00
CA ILE A 227 10.12 -20.35 -9.03
C ILE A 227 10.29 -21.71 -8.35
N GLY A 228 9.21 -22.48 -8.18
CA GLY A 228 9.26 -23.86 -7.68
C GLY A 228 9.66 -24.91 -8.74
N ARG A 229 10.18 -24.48 -9.89
CA ARG A 229 10.76 -25.31 -10.95
C ARG A 229 12.25 -24.99 -11.06
#